data_AF-A0A3M0FPZ4-F1
#
_entry.id   AF-A0A3M0FPZ4-F1
#
_cell.length_a   1.000
_cell.length_b   1.000
_cell.length_c   1.000
_cell.angle_alpha   90.00
_cell.angle_beta   90.00
_cell.angle_gamma   90.00
#
_symmetry.space_group_name_H-M   'P 1'
#
loop_
_entity.id
_entity.type
_entity.pdbx_description
1 polymer ?
#
loop_
_entity_poly.entity_id
_entity_poly.type
_entity_poly.pdbx_seq_one_letter_code
_entity_poly.pdbx_strand_id
1 'polypeptide(L)'
;MQQVLSYRDGELVELMLPAATTHVFGHHLRWGRAEEIGTPAYWTAQTWMWEAEDPDHYRLGRTLREEMLACLLGGYGIPAEVGLAAYDRLRAAPAEALENEQSVLEMLTTPLEVKGRPVRYRFARQKARHVARCVAGLADIDTAAGDRDLRDALVGLSGIGLKTASWIVRNWRDSDDVSILDIHIIRACHSLELFDPAWRVERHYAQMEAAYLAFAKAVGARASILDSVIWMTMRQLPQDIVASLVAKDVRIQKNRASKAVDIRQAVLI
;
A
#
# COMPACT_ATOMS: atom_id res chain seq x y z
N MET A 1 15.80 -9.72 -23.31
CA MET A 1 14.40 -9.88 -22.84
C MET A 1 14.40 -10.95 -21.77
N GLN A 2 13.41 -10.93 -20.89
CA GLN A 2 13.14 -11.97 -19.90
C GLN A 2 11.73 -12.51 -20.16
N GLN A 3 11.52 -13.80 -19.90
CA GLN A 3 10.26 -14.47 -20.12
C GLN A 3 9.76 -15.00 -18.79
N VAL A 4 8.52 -14.67 -18.43
CA VAL A 4 7.83 -15.23 -17.27
C VAL A 4 6.61 -15.98 -17.78
N LEU A 5 6.42 -17.20 -17.29
CA LEU A 5 5.33 -18.08 -17.67
C LEU A 5 4.39 -18.28 -16.49
N SER A 6 3.10 -18.29 -16.74
CA SER A 6 2.06 -18.61 -15.75
C SER A 6 1.03 -19.52 -16.42
N TYR A 7 0.46 -20.45 -15.64
CA TYR A 7 -0.60 -21.34 -16.13
C TYR A 7 -1.95 -20.83 -15.61
N ARG A 8 -2.88 -20.51 -16.50
CA ARG A 8 -4.17 -19.88 -16.18
C ARG A 8 -5.26 -20.49 -17.04
N ASP A 9 -6.37 -20.87 -16.42
CA ASP A 9 -7.56 -21.41 -17.12
C ASP A 9 -7.27 -22.55 -18.12
N GLY A 10 -6.24 -23.35 -17.84
CA GLY A 10 -5.83 -24.45 -18.70
C GLY A 10 -4.79 -24.08 -19.77
N GLU A 11 -4.42 -22.81 -19.87
CA GLU A 11 -3.51 -22.27 -20.89
C GLU A 11 -2.20 -21.74 -20.28
N LEU A 12 -1.11 -21.86 -21.05
CA LEU A 12 0.16 -21.22 -20.71
C LEU A 12 0.15 -19.79 -21.24
N VAL A 13 0.18 -18.82 -20.34
CA VAL A 13 0.31 -17.41 -20.69
C VAL A 13 1.73 -16.91 -20.41
N GLU A 14 2.15 -15.93 -21.21
CA GLU A 14 3.51 -15.41 -21.21
C GLU A 14 3.53 -13.91 -20.96
N LEU A 15 4.45 -13.49 -20.10
CA LEU A 15 4.83 -12.09 -19.91
C LEU A 15 6.27 -11.88 -20.39
N MET A 16 6.42 -10.98 -21.36
CA MET A 16 7.72 -10.55 -21.86
C MET A 16 8.17 -9.27 -21.16
N LEU A 17 9.26 -9.38 -20.41
CA LEU A 17 9.87 -8.27 -19.70
C LEU A 17 11.15 -7.80 -20.41
N PRO A 18 11.53 -6.53 -20.25
CA PRO A 18 12.83 -6.04 -20.72
C PRO A 18 14.01 -6.83 -20.13
N ALA A 19 15.16 -6.78 -20.79
CA ALA A 19 16.36 -7.44 -20.26
C ALA A 19 16.74 -6.87 -18.88
N ALA A 20 17.31 -7.69 -18.00
CA ALA A 20 17.67 -7.29 -16.64
C ALA A 20 18.61 -6.06 -16.58
N THR A 21 19.41 -5.84 -17.62
CA THR A 21 20.34 -4.71 -17.75
C THR A 21 19.70 -3.44 -18.30
N THR A 22 18.48 -3.51 -18.84
CA THR A 22 17.76 -2.37 -19.41
C THR A 22 17.34 -1.41 -18.29
N HIS A 23 17.37 -0.11 -18.55
CA HIS A 23 16.85 0.88 -17.61
C HIS A 23 15.31 0.95 -17.68
N VAL A 24 14.67 1.14 -16.54
CA VAL A 24 13.25 1.47 -16.47
C VAL A 24 13.07 2.87 -17.05
N PHE A 25 12.10 3.05 -17.94
CA PHE A 25 11.90 4.32 -18.65
C PHE A 25 11.67 5.48 -17.67
N GLY A 26 12.43 6.58 -17.82
CA GLY A 26 12.32 7.75 -16.93
C GLY A 26 12.93 7.57 -15.54
N HIS A 27 13.59 6.43 -15.27
CA HIS A 27 14.23 6.14 -14.00
C HIS A 27 15.70 5.73 -14.19
N HIS A 28 16.50 5.92 -13.14
CA HIS A 28 17.89 5.44 -13.09
C HIS A 28 17.98 3.93 -12.76
N LEU A 29 16.83 3.29 -12.53
CA LEU A 29 16.70 1.90 -12.14
C LEU A 29 16.96 0.96 -13.31
N ARG A 30 17.52 -0.21 -13.02
CA ARG A 30 17.56 -1.32 -13.97
C ARG A 30 16.43 -2.29 -13.68
N TRP A 31 15.92 -2.94 -14.72
CA TRP A 31 14.85 -3.93 -14.59
C TRP A 31 15.21 -5.06 -13.63
N GLY A 32 16.48 -5.49 -13.58
CA GLY A 32 16.90 -6.62 -12.76
C GLY A 32 16.27 -7.94 -13.22
N ARG A 33 16.55 -9.02 -12.51
CA ARG A 33 16.08 -10.37 -12.86
C ARG A 33 14.69 -10.63 -12.27
N ALA A 34 13.77 -11.19 -13.05
CA ALA A 34 12.40 -11.47 -12.60
C ALA A 34 12.32 -12.42 -11.38
N GLU A 35 13.35 -13.24 -11.16
CA GLU A 35 13.50 -14.14 -10.02
C GLU A 35 14.25 -13.51 -8.83
N GLU A 36 14.80 -12.31 -8.97
CA GLU A 36 15.46 -11.58 -7.88
C GLU A 36 14.45 -10.67 -7.17
N ILE A 37 14.04 -11.09 -5.97
CA ILE A 37 13.14 -10.34 -5.09
C ILE A 37 13.63 -8.90 -4.94
N GLY A 38 12.69 -7.96 -5.07
CA GLY A 38 12.95 -6.53 -4.90
C GLY A 38 13.32 -5.80 -6.19
N THR A 39 13.56 -6.49 -7.30
CA THR A 39 13.81 -5.83 -8.60
C THR A 39 12.51 -5.37 -9.27
N PRO A 40 12.57 -4.38 -10.19
CA PRO A 40 11.40 -4.01 -10.98
C PRO A 40 10.78 -5.18 -11.74
N ALA A 41 11.59 -6.04 -12.36
CA ALA A 41 11.12 -7.22 -13.08
C ALA A 41 10.37 -8.20 -12.16
N TYR A 42 10.88 -8.42 -10.96
CA TYR A 42 10.21 -9.25 -9.95
C TYR A 42 8.84 -8.66 -9.59
N TRP A 43 8.78 -7.38 -9.24
CA TRP A 43 7.52 -6.75 -8.85
C TRP A 43 6.49 -6.74 -9.99
N THR A 44 6.91 -6.45 -11.22
CA THR A 44 6.03 -6.53 -12.40
C THR A 44 5.52 -7.95 -12.63
N ALA A 45 6.39 -8.96 -12.55
CA ALA A 45 6.00 -10.35 -12.72
C ALA A 45 4.99 -10.80 -11.66
N GLN A 46 5.26 -10.50 -10.38
CA GLN A 46 4.34 -10.83 -9.28
C GLN A 46 3.00 -10.10 -9.42
N THR A 47 3.03 -8.81 -9.78
CA THR A 47 1.80 -8.03 -10.03
C THR A 47 0.97 -8.64 -11.14
N TRP A 48 1.59 -8.97 -12.27
CA TRP A 48 0.92 -9.59 -13.41
C TRP A 48 0.32 -10.97 -13.07
N MET A 49 0.97 -11.75 -12.20
CA MET A 49 0.43 -13.03 -11.71
C MET A 49 -0.80 -12.81 -10.83
N TRP A 50 -0.67 -11.93 -9.83
CA TRP A 50 -1.73 -11.66 -8.86
C TRP A 50 -2.96 -10.99 -9.45
N GLU A 51 -2.78 -10.06 -10.39
CA GLU A 51 -3.90 -9.39 -11.06
C GLU A 51 -4.85 -10.38 -11.73
N ALA A 52 -4.34 -11.50 -12.24
CA ALA A 52 -5.17 -12.51 -12.87
C ALA A 52 -5.77 -13.53 -11.90
N GLU A 53 -5.09 -13.83 -10.79
CA GLU A 53 -5.57 -14.80 -9.81
C GLU A 53 -6.62 -14.22 -8.87
N ASP A 54 -6.41 -12.99 -8.39
CA ASP A 54 -7.30 -12.35 -7.42
C ASP A 54 -7.26 -10.80 -7.56
N PRO A 55 -7.88 -10.23 -8.60
CA PRO A 55 -7.80 -8.79 -8.90
C PRO A 55 -8.39 -7.90 -7.80
N ASP A 56 -9.35 -8.41 -7.02
CA ASP A 56 -10.07 -7.66 -5.99
C ASP A 56 -9.61 -8.01 -4.55
N HIS A 57 -8.52 -8.76 -4.37
CA HIS A 57 -8.08 -9.32 -3.08
C HIS A 57 -7.91 -8.31 -1.93
N TYR A 58 -7.70 -7.04 -2.26
CA TYR A 58 -7.52 -5.98 -1.27
C TYR A 58 -8.84 -5.32 -0.85
N ARG A 59 -9.95 -5.52 -1.58
CA ARG A 59 -11.25 -4.91 -1.29
C ARG A 59 -11.91 -5.64 -0.11
N LEU A 60 -12.35 -4.89 0.89
CA LEU A 60 -12.95 -5.41 2.12
C LEU A 60 -14.46 -5.16 2.20
N GLY A 61 -14.94 -4.10 1.55
CA GLY A 61 -16.32 -3.66 1.54
C GLY A 61 -16.83 -3.29 0.15
N ARG A 62 -18.11 -2.97 0.06
CA ARG A 62 -18.83 -2.65 -1.19
C ARG A 62 -19.17 -1.17 -1.30
N THR A 63 -19.02 -0.41 -0.22
CA THR A 63 -19.37 1.00 -0.15
C THR A 63 -18.23 1.79 0.47
N LEU A 64 -18.19 3.10 0.21
CA LEU A 64 -17.26 4.03 0.85
C LEU A 64 -17.29 3.89 2.38
N ARG A 65 -18.49 3.80 2.97
CA ARG A 65 -18.66 3.61 4.42
C ARG A 65 -18.04 2.30 4.88
N GLU A 66 -18.25 1.20 4.17
CA GLU A 66 -17.69 -0.10 4.53
C GLU A 66 -16.16 -0.09 4.47
N GLU A 67 -15.55 0.44 3.41
CA GLU A 67 -14.09 0.53 3.30
C GLU A 67 -13.50 1.45 4.38
N MET A 68 -14.16 2.57 4.66
CA MET A 68 -13.80 3.46 5.76
C MET A 68 -13.84 2.75 7.12
N LEU A 69 -14.91 1.99 7.40
CA LEU A 69 -15.01 1.22 8.64
C LEU A 69 -13.88 0.19 8.76
N ALA A 70 -13.59 -0.56 7.69
CA ALA A 70 -12.52 -1.55 7.67
C ALA A 70 -11.15 -0.90 7.97
N CYS A 71 -10.87 0.24 7.33
CA CYS A 71 -9.65 1.01 7.55
C CYS A 71 -9.56 1.56 8.98
N LEU A 72 -10.66 2.10 9.52
CA LEU A 72 -10.70 2.66 10.86
C LEU A 72 -10.61 1.58 11.95
N LEU A 73 -11.11 0.37 11.74
CA LEU A 73 -11.13 -0.69 12.76
C LEU A 73 -9.89 -1.58 12.71
N GLY A 74 -9.05 -1.43 11.69
CA GLY A 74 -7.71 -1.97 11.65
C GLY A 74 -6.63 -1.03 12.19
N GLY A 75 -5.38 -1.38 11.88
CA GLY A 75 -4.21 -0.53 12.11
C GLY A 75 -3.25 -1.07 13.16
N TYR A 76 -2.24 -0.24 13.48
CA TYR A 76 -1.15 -0.62 14.37
C TYR A 76 -1.66 -1.14 15.72
N GLY A 77 -1.20 -2.34 16.09
CA GLY A 77 -1.60 -2.99 17.32
C GLY A 77 -2.99 -3.64 17.31
N ILE A 78 -3.65 -3.76 16.16
CA ILE A 78 -4.90 -4.53 16.04
C ILE A 78 -4.60 -5.75 15.18
N PRO A 79 -4.67 -6.98 15.73
CA PRO A 79 -4.59 -8.18 14.91
C PRO A 79 -5.67 -8.14 13.83
N ALA A 80 -5.33 -8.55 12.61
CA ALA A 80 -6.20 -8.40 11.44
C ALA A 80 -7.57 -9.06 11.68
N GLU A 81 -7.60 -10.26 12.26
CA GLU A 81 -8.84 -10.99 12.57
C GLU A 81 -9.73 -10.27 13.60
N VAL A 82 -9.12 -9.52 14.52
CA VAL A 82 -9.85 -8.72 15.52
C VAL A 82 -10.45 -7.47 14.88
N GLY A 83 -9.70 -6.83 13.99
CA GLY A 83 -10.19 -5.68 13.21
C GLY A 83 -11.34 -6.06 12.29
N LEU A 84 -11.23 -7.21 11.60
CA LEU A 84 -12.29 -7.74 10.73
C LEU A 84 -13.55 -8.11 11.52
N ALA A 85 -13.41 -8.76 12.67
CA ALA A 85 -14.57 -9.06 13.51
C ALA A 85 -15.28 -7.78 14.01
N ALA A 86 -14.52 -6.73 14.33
CA ALA A 86 -15.08 -5.42 14.69
C ALA A 86 -15.80 -4.78 13.50
N TYR A 87 -15.19 -4.86 12.32
CA TYR A 87 -15.76 -4.39 11.06
C TYR A 87 -17.07 -5.09 10.73
N ASP A 88 -17.12 -6.43 10.76
CA ASP A 88 -18.33 -7.19 10.46
C ASP A 88 -19.50 -6.81 11.38
N ARG A 89 -19.21 -6.61 12.67
CA ARG A 89 -20.21 -6.16 13.63
C ARG A 89 -20.76 -4.77 13.29
N LEU A 90 -19.89 -3.79 13.03
CA LEU A 90 -20.33 -2.43 12.73
C LEU A 90 -20.96 -2.32 11.34
N ARG A 91 -20.50 -3.12 10.37
CA ARG A 91 -21.08 -3.18 9.02
C ARG A 91 -22.53 -3.63 9.02
N ALA A 92 -22.90 -4.53 9.94
CA ALA A 92 -24.27 -5.00 10.09
C ALA A 92 -25.20 -3.99 10.80
N ALA A 93 -24.65 -2.91 11.37
CA ALA A 93 -25.43 -1.90 12.07
C ALA A 93 -26.03 -0.85 11.11
N PRO A 94 -27.19 -0.26 11.45
CA PRO A 94 -27.77 0.84 10.68
C PRO A 94 -26.89 2.11 10.78
N ALA A 95 -26.97 2.98 9.78
CA ALA A 95 -26.12 4.17 9.67
C ALA A 95 -26.28 5.10 10.87
N GLU A 96 -27.52 5.27 11.33
CA GLU A 96 -27.92 6.14 12.45
C GLU A 96 -27.28 5.66 13.77
N ALA A 97 -27.13 4.34 13.94
CA ALA A 97 -26.43 3.79 15.09
C ALA A 97 -24.92 4.02 15.01
N LEU A 98 -24.36 4.07 13.80
CA LEU A 98 -22.93 4.32 13.61
C LEU A 98 -22.57 5.79 13.80
N GLU A 99 -23.48 6.73 13.59
CA GLU A 99 -23.30 8.17 13.88
C GLU A 99 -23.31 8.48 15.40
N ASN A 100 -23.81 7.55 16.22
CA ASN A 100 -23.86 7.70 17.66
C ASN A 100 -22.66 7.04 18.34
N GLU A 101 -21.74 7.84 18.89
CA GLU A 101 -20.51 7.35 19.54
C GLU A 101 -20.79 6.32 20.65
N GLN A 102 -21.83 6.53 21.45
CA GLN A 102 -22.17 5.63 22.55
C GLN A 102 -22.65 4.26 22.02
N SER A 103 -23.46 4.26 20.97
CA SER A 103 -23.93 3.02 20.31
C SER A 103 -22.76 2.24 19.72
N VAL A 104 -21.82 2.92 19.06
CA VAL A 104 -20.61 2.27 18.54
C VAL A 104 -19.73 1.74 19.66
N LEU A 105 -19.59 2.49 20.76
CA LEU A 105 -18.81 2.06 21.93
C LEU A 105 -19.37 0.78 22.55
N GLU A 106 -20.70 0.68 22.68
CA GLU A 106 -21.37 -0.51 23.20
C GLU A 106 -21.11 -1.74 22.31
N MET A 107 -21.24 -1.59 20.99
CA MET A 107 -20.94 -2.65 20.02
C MET A 107 -19.49 -3.12 20.07
N LEU A 108 -18.54 -2.19 20.22
CA LEU A 108 -17.10 -2.50 20.28
C LEU A 108 -16.63 -2.99 21.65
N THR A 109 -17.33 -2.63 22.74
CA THR A 109 -16.99 -3.10 24.09
C THR A 109 -17.51 -4.52 24.34
N THR A 110 -18.62 -4.88 23.70
CA THR A 110 -19.11 -6.26 23.68
C THR A 110 -18.04 -7.18 23.08
N PRO A 111 -17.70 -8.33 23.71
CA PRO A 111 -16.67 -9.23 23.17
C PRO A 111 -16.92 -9.60 21.70
N LEU A 112 -15.87 -9.55 20.89
CA LEU A 112 -15.87 -9.98 19.50
C LEU A 112 -15.65 -11.50 19.43
N GLU A 113 -16.34 -12.18 18.53
CA GLU A 113 -16.04 -13.58 18.26
C GLU A 113 -14.92 -13.68 17.23
N VAL A 114 -13.80 -14.26 17.62
CA VAL A 114 -12.62 -14.41 16.75
C VAL A 114 -12.14 -15.85 16.85
N LYS A 115 -12.27 -16.60 15.74
CA LYS A 115 -11.89 -18.03 15.67
C LYS A 115 -12.53 -18.85 16.82
N GLY A 116 -13.81 -18.60 17.10
CA GLY A 116 -14.59 -19.26 18.15
C GLY A 116 -14.24 -18.84 19.59
N ARG A 117 -13.48 -17.76 19.79
CA ARG A 117 -13.12 -17.25 21.12
C ARG A 117 -13.60 -15.81 21.32
N PRO A 118 -14.10 -15.45 22.51
CA PRO A 118 -14.42 -14.07 22.83
C PRO A 118 -13.14 -13.25 23.01
N VAL A 119 -13.02 -12.14 22.29
CA VAL A 119 -11.87 -11.24 22.32
C VAL A 119 -12.34 -9.82 22.62
N ARG A 120 -11.67 -9.16 23.57
CA ARG A 120 -11.92 -7.75 23.87
C ARG A 120 -11.25 -6.84 22.84
N TYR A 121 -12.02 -5.92 22.27
CA TYR A 121 -11.49 -4.89 21.39
C TYR A 121 -10.87 -3.73 22.19
N ARG A 122 -9.54 -3.74 22.36
CA ARG A 122 -8.83 -2.84 23.28
C ARG A 122 -8.91 -1.35 22.94
N PHE A 123 -9.33 -0.99 21.73
CA PHE A 123 -9.43 0.39 21.26
C PHE A 123 -10.86 0.91 21.12
N ALA A 124 -11.85 0.25 21.74
CA ALA A 124 -13.28 0.55 21.58
C ALA A 124 -13.60 2.04 21.71
N ARG A 125 -13.16 2.71 22.79
CA ARG A 125 -13.41 4.15 23.01
C ARG A 125 -12.85 5.04 21.91
N GLN A 126 -11.59 4.85 21.54
CA GLN A 126 -10.96 5.67 20.51
C GLN A 126 -11.63 5.48 19.15
N LYS A 127 -11.91 4.23 18.78
CA LYS A 127 -12.47 3.89 17.48
C LYS A 127 -13.95 4.25 17.39
N ALA A 128 -14.72 4.13 18.46
CA ALA A 128 -16.12 4.58 18.50
C ALA A 128 -16.24 6.07 18.18
N ARG A 129 -15.41 6.91 18.82
CA ARG A 129 -15.36 8.35 18.52
C ARG A 129 -15.03 8.64 17.06
N HIS A 130 -14.04 7.95 16.49
CA HIS A 130 -13.65 8.17 15.09
C HIS A 130 -14.73 7.69 14.12
N VAL A 131 -15.29 6.50 14.34
CA VAL A 131 -16.37 5.95 13.50
C VAL A 131 -17.56 6.90 13.47
N ALA A 132 -18.07 7.33 14.63
CA ALA A 132 -19.23 8.21 14.70
C ALA A 132 -19.02 9.52 13.94
N ARG A 133 -17.88 10.17 14.15
CA ARG A 133 -17.55 11.42 13.46
C ARG A 133 -17.35 11.23 11.96
N CYS A 134 -16.66 10.16 11.55
CA CYS A 134 -16.41 9.92 10.15
C CYS A 134 -17.69 9.54 9.40
N VAL A 135 -18.55 8.69 9.98
CA VAL A 135 -19.83 8.30 9.35
C VAL A 135 -20.74 9.52 9.17
N ALA A 136 -20.86 10.39 10.18
CA ALA A 136 -21.62 11.62 10.05
C ALA A 136 -21.04 12.53 8.94
N GLY A 137 -19.71 12.66 8.87
CA GLY A 137 -19.05 13.48 7.85
C GLY A 137 -19.11 12.91 6.43
N LEU A 138 -19.43 11.62 6.24
CA LEU A 138 -19.57 11.03 4.90
C LEU A 138 -20.74 11.63 4.10
N ALA A 139 -21.76 12.17 4.77
CA ALA A 139 -22.89 12.79 4.11
C ALA A 139 -22.49 14.01 3.25
N ASP A 140 -21.42 14.70 3.64
CA ASP A 140 -20.91 15.90 2.97
C ASP A 140 -19.81 15.59 1.94
N ILE A 141 -19.44 14.32 1.76
CA ILE A 141 -18.38 13.91 0.82
C ILE A 141 -18.97 13.79 -0.59
N ASP A 142 -18.40 14.54 -1.54
CA ASP A 142 -18.69 14.37 -2.96
C ASP A 142 -18.07 13.06 -3.49
N THR A 143 -18.92 12.04 -3.60
CA THR A 143 -18.56 10.73 -4.13
C THR A 143 -18.45 10.68 -5.65
N ALA A 144 -18.71 11.78 -6.36
CA ALA A 144 -18.49 11.91 -7.81
C ALA A 144 -17.15 12.58 -8.16
N ALA A 145 -16.47 13.19 -7.18
CA ALA A 145 -15.16 13.80 -7.36
C ALA A 145 -14.10 12.80 -7.84
N GLY A 146 -13.01 13.28 -8.45
CA GLY A 146 -11.87 12.45 -8.85
C GLY A 146 -11.18 11.79 -7.64
N ASP A 147 -10.38 10.75 -7.87
CA ASP A 147 -9.83 9.92 -6.78
C ASP A 147 -8.96 10.69 -5.79
N ARG A 148 -8.15 11.63 -6.28
CA ARG A 148 -7.32 12.49 -5.42
C ARG A 148 -8.14 13.50 -4.63
N ASP A 149 -9.17 14.08 -5.26
CA ASP A 149 -10.06 15.03 -4.61
C ASP A 149 -10.89 14.32 -3.52
N LEU A 150 -11.38 13.11 -3.82
CA LEU A 150 -12.05 12.27 -2.83
C LEU A 150 -11.12 11.93 -1.67
N ARG A 151 -9.87 11.54 -1.94
CA ARG A 151 -8.86 11.29 -0.89
C ARG A 151 -8.69 12.52 -0.01
N ASP A 152 -8.51 13.69 -0.62
CA ASP A 152 -8.24 14.93 0.11
C ASP A 152 -9.47 15.36 0.94
N ALA A 153 -10.68 15.13 0.44
CA ALA A 153 -11.91 15.31 1.19
C ALA A 153 -11.99 14.37 2.41
N LEU A 154 -11.61 13.09 2.25
CA LEU A 154 -11.56 12.12 3.34
C LEU A 154 -10.53 12.47 4.42
N VAL A 155 -9.39 13.09 4.07
CA VAL A 155 -8.40 13.59 5.05
C VAL A 155 -9.00 14.67 5.96
N GLY A 156 -10.05 15.37 5.52
CA GLY A 156 -10.80 16.31 6.35
C GLY A 156 -11.54 15.65 7.52
N LEU A 157 -11.77 14.33 7.46
CA LEU A 157 -12.46 13.59 8.52
C LEU A 157 -11.54 13.23 9.69
N SER A 158 -12.05 13.41 10.90
CA SER A 158 -11.28 13.21 12.14
C SER A 158 -10.78 11.77 12.28
N GLY A 159 -9.45 11.58 12.23
CA GLY A 159 -8.81 10.27 12.38
C GLY A 159 -8.45 9.59 11.05
N ILE A 160 -8.67 10.25 9.92
CA ILE A 160 -8.23 9.82 8.60
C ILE A 160 -7.04 10.69 8.17
N GLY A 161 -5.85 10.08 8.07
CA GLY A 161 -4.69 10.71 7.45
C GLY A 161 -4.53 10.26 5.99
N LEU A 162 -3.57 10.86 5.27
CA LEU A 162 -3.32 10.58 3.84
C LEU A 162 -3.25 9.09 3.51
N LYS A 163 -2.48 8.30 4.27
CA LYS A 163 -2.39 6.85 4.07
C LYS A 163 -3.77 6.18 4.14
N THR A 164 -4.55 6.49 5.16
CA THR A 164 -5.87 5.89 5.37
C THR A 164 -6.85 6.33 4.29
N ALA A 165 -6.82 7.60 3.90
CA ALA A 165 -7.64 8.10 2.79
C ALA A 165 -7.28 7.43 1.47
N SER A 166 -5.99 7.33 1.12
CA SER A 166 -5.53 6.62 -0.07
C SER A 166 -5.95 5.16 -0.06
N TRP A 167 -5.89 4.50 1.11
CA TRP A 167 -6.37 3.13 1.26
C TRP A 167 -7.86 3.03 0.92
N ILE A 168 -8.69 3.86 1.55
CA ILE A 168 -10.14 3.86 1.31
C ILE A 168 -10.45 4.07 -0.18
N VAL A 169 -9.81 5.05 -0.82
CA VAL A 169 -10.02 5.33 -2.25
C VAL A 169 -9.55 4.17 -3.13
N ARG A 170 -8.33 3.64 -2.89
CA ARG A 170 -7.81 2.48 -3.63
C ARG A 170 -8.76 1.30 -3.54
N ASN A 171 -9.15 0.92 -2.33
CA ASN A 171 -9.99 -0.26 -2.14
C ASN A 171 -11.41 -0.09 -2.70
N TRP A 172 -12.04 1.06 -2.44
CA TRP A 172 -13.42 1.28 -2.84
C TRP A 172 -13.55 1.44 -4.35
N ARG A 173 -12.64 2.19 -4.98
CA ARG A 173 -12.72 2.55 -6.40
C ARG A 173 -11.78 1.76 -7.31
N ASP A 174 -10.96 0.87 -6.77
CA ASP A 174 -9.89 0.21 -7.54
C ASP A 174 -8.96 1.24 -8.22
N SER A 175 -8.61 2.27 -7.45
CA SER A 175 -7.89 3.43 -7.97
C SER A 175 -6.40 3.16 -8.16
N ASP A 176 -5.91 3.47 -9.36
CA ASP A 176 -4.47 3.52 -9.69
C ASP A 176 -3.87 4.93 -9.54
N ASP A 177 -4.65 5.92 -9.07
CA ASP A 177 -4.27 7.34 -8.99
C ASP A 177 -3.73 7.77 -7.61
N VAL A 178 -3.77 6.86 -6.64
CA VAL A 178 -3.30 7.05 -5.25
C VAL A 178 -2.41 5.88 -4.83
N SER A 179 -1.55 6.10 -3.83
CA SER A 179 -0.70 5.04 -3.26
C SER A 179 -0.86 4.95 -1.74
N ILE A 180 -0.68 3.74 -1.18
CA ILE A 180 -0.77 3.53 0.27
C ILE A 180 0.65 3.44 0.81
N LEU A 181 1.30 4.58 1.06
CA LEU A 181 2.68 4.62 1.59
C LEU A 181 2.78 4.12 3.05
N ASP A 182 2.63 2.82 3.23
CA ASP A 182 2.89 2.08 4.46
C ASP A 182 4.37 1.74 4.60
N ILE A 183 4.78 1.33 5.81
CA ILE A 183 6.16 0.97 6.09
C ILE A 183 6.70 -0.12 5.16
N HIS A 184 5.87 -1.07 4.73
CA HIS A 184 6.25 -2.15 3.82
C HIS A 184 6.51 -1.63 2.39
N ILE A 185 5.63 -0.77 1.89
CA ILE A 185 5.79 -0.10 0.58
C ILE A 185 7.04 0.78 0.60
N ILE A 186 7.20 1.58 1.66
CA ILE A 186 8.35 2.47 1.84
C ILE A 186 9.66 1.68 1.85
N ARG A 187 9.73 0.55 2.55
CA ARG A 187 10.92 -0.31 2.57
C ARG A 187 11.24 -0.89 1.20
N ALA A 188 10.24 -1.37 0.46
CA ALA A 188 10.45 -1.88 -0.90
C ALA A 188 10.94 -0.78 -1.85
N CYS A 189 10.33 0.40 -1.79
CA CYS A 189 10.72 1.54 -2.61
C CYS A 189 12.13 2.06 -2.25
N HIS A 190 12.54 1.99 -0.99
CA HIS A 190 13.92 2.28 -0.62
C HIS A 190 14.89 1.27 -1.20
N SER A 191 14.60 -0.04 -1.12
CA SER A 191 15.44 -1.08 -1.75
C SER A 191 15.53 -1.00 -3.28
N LEU A 192 14.58 -0.27 -3.88
CA LEU A 192 14.57 0.08 -5.30
C LEU A 192 15.32 1.39 -5.59
N GLU A 193 15.85 2.11 -4.60
CA GLU A 193 16.36 3.48 -4.76
C GLU A 193 15.31 4.45 -5.37
N LEU A 194 14.02 4.16 -5.22
CA LEU A 194 12.94 4.94 -5.84
C LEU A 194 12.71 6.29 -5.12
N PHE A 195 12.97 6.34 -3.82
CA PHE A 195 12.80 7.53 -3.00
C PHE A 195 14.15 8.16 -2.66
N ASP A 196 14.19 9.49 -2.69
CA ASP A 196 15.35 10.23 -2.19
C ASP A 196 15.56 9.89 -0.69
N PRO A 197 16.78 9.53 -0.26
CA PRO A 197 17.08 9.24 1.14
C PRO A 197 16.77 10.37 2.12
N ALA A 198 16.67 11.62 1.65
CA ALA A 198 16.26 12.78 2.44
C ALA A 198 14.74 12.87 2.64
N TRP A 199 13.94 12.22 1.79
CA TRP A 199 12.49 12.24 1.92
C TRP A 199 12.02 11.50 3.17
N ARG A 200 10.90 11.98 3.71
CA ARG A 200 10.27 11.53 4.95
C ARG A 200 8.78 11.54 4.69
N VAL A 201 8.10 10.41 4.88
CA VAL A 201 6.68 10.23 4.50
C VAL A 201 5.78 11.26 5.16
N GLU A 202 6.11 11.72 6.37
CA GLU A 202 5.35 12.72 7.12
C GLU A 202 5.40 14.11 6.50
N ARG A 203 6.43 14.39 5.68
CA ARG A 203 6.68 15.71 5.06
C ARG A 203 6.61 15.69 3.54
N HIS A 204 6.85 14.54 2.93
CA HIS A 204 7.07 14.38 1.49
C HIS A 204 6.13 13.34 0.87
N TYR A 205 4.95 13.13 1.48
CA TYR A 205 3.99 12.13 1.02
C TYR A 205 3.67 12.28 -0.47
N ALA A 206 3.36 13.50 -0.92
CA ALA A 206 3.01 13.78 -2.31
C ALA A 206 4.15 13.47 -3.29
N GLN A 207 5.40 13.81 -2.94
CA GLN A 207 6.57 13.50 -3.76
C GLN A 207 6.81 11.99 -3.84
N MET A 208 6.71 11.30 -2.71
CA MET A 208 6.88 9.84 -2.64
C MET A 208 5.77 9.10 -3.40
N GLU A 209 4.53 9.54 -3.28
CA GLU A 209 3.39 8.98 -4.03
C GLU A 209 3.57 9.22 -5.53
N ALA A 210 3.94 10.44 -5.95
CA ALA A 210 4.19 10.73 -7.36
C ALA A 210 5.32 9.85 -7.94
N ALA A 211 6.40 9.63 -7.19
CA ALA A 211 7.49 8.74 -7.59
C ALA A 211 7.02 7.27 -7.70
N TYR A 212 6.21 6.80 -6.74
CA TYR A 212 5.64 5.46 -6.76
C TYR A 212 4.71 5.25 -7.97
N LEU A 213 3.79 6.18 -8.23
CA LEU A 213 2.86 6.09 -9.36
C LEU A 213 3.59 6.20 -10.71
N ALA A 214 4.61 7.05 -10.80
CA ALA A 214 5.46 7.13 -11.98
C ALA A 214 6.20 5.81 -12.25
N PHE A 215 6.70 5.16 -11.19
CA PHE A 215 7.32 3.85 -11.28
C PHE A 215 6.33 2.77 -11.75
N ALA A 216 5.15 2.67 -11.11
CA ALA A 216 4.11 1.72 -11.50
C ALA A 216 3.77 1.84 -12.99
N LYS A 217 3.55 3.08 -13.45
CA LYS A 217 3.33 3.38 -14.87
C LYS A 217 4.51 2.99 -15.77
N ALA A 218 5.74 3.29 -15.36
CA ALA A 218 6.94 3.00 -16.14
C ALA A 218 7.21 1.50 -16.32
N VAL A 219 6.78 0.68 -15.35
CA VAL A 219 6.89 -0.78 -15.43
C VAL A 219 5.62 -1.46 -15.98
N GLY A 220 4.61 -0.67 -16.36
CA GLY A 220 3.35 -1.17 -16.92
C GLY A 220 2.48 -1.93 -15.91
N ALA A 221 2.60 -1.62 -14.62
CA ALA A 221 1.83 -2.24 -13.56
C ALA A 221 0.72 -1.30 -13.06
N ARG A 222 -0.44 -1.88 -12.73
CA ARG A 222 -1.49 -1.19 -11.97
C ARG A 222 -0.99 -0.88 -10.58
N ALA A 223 -1.08 0.38 -10.16
CA ALA A 223 -0.55 0.85 -8.88
C ALA A 223 -1.30 0.20 -7.70
N SER A 224 -2.62 0.00 -7.84
CA SER A 224 -3.50 -0.70 -6.91
C SER A 224 -3.03 -2.12 -6.60
N ILE A 225 -2.76 -2.92 -7.65
CA ILE A 225 -2.30 -4.31 -7.50
C ILE A 225 -0.86 -4.35 -7.01
N LEU A 226 0.03 -3.54 -7.60
CA LEU A 226 1.43 -3.47 -7.22
C LEU A 226 1.59 -3.15 -5.72
N ASP A 227 0.79 -2.24 -5.20
CA ASP A 227 0.80 -1.85 -3.77
C ASP A 227 0.46 -3.06 -2.89
N SER A 228 -0.62 -3.76 -3.24
CA SER A 228 -1.06 -4.92 -2.47
C SER A 228 -0.05 -6.08 -2.52
N VAL A 229 0.53 -6.34 -3.70
CA VAL A 229 1.56 -7.37 -3.89
C VAL A 229 2.84 -7.04 -3.10
N ILE A 230 3.32 -5.80 -3.18
CA ILE A 230 4.48 -5.37 -2.38
C ILE A 230 4.17 -5.52 -0.90
N TRP A 231 3.01 -5.06 -0.44
CA TRP A 231 2.62 -5.14 0.97
C TRP A 231 2.59 -6.58 1.46
N MET A 232 1.93 -7.48 0.72
CA MET A 232 1.79 -8.87 1.13
C MET A 232 3.13 -9.60 1.15
N THR A 233 3.94 -9.39 0.10
CA THR A 233 5.28 -9.98 0.00
C THR A 233 6.18 -9.49 1.14
N MET A 234 6.32 -8.18 1.31
CA MET A 234 7.21 -7.58 2.31
C MET A 234 6.79 -7.87 3.76
N ARG A 235 5.50 -8.14 4.01
CA ARG A 235 5.00 -8.55 5.32
C ARG A 235 5.35 -10.00 5.66
N GLN A 236 5.41 -10.87 4.65
CA GLN A 236 5.70 -12.30 4.83
C GLN A 236 7.21 -12.60 4.85
N LEU A 237 8.04 -11.73 4.27
CA LEU A 237 9.48 -11.92 4.27
C LEU A 237 10.09 -11.88 5.69
N PRO A 238 11.03 -12.80 6.01
CA PRO A 238 11.88 -12.71 7.19
C PRO A 238 12.58 -11.35 7.33
N GLN A 239 12.73 -10.85 8.56
CA GLN A 239 13.28 -9.52 8.82
C GLN A 239 14.73 -9.35 8.34
N ASP A 240 15.53 -10.41 8.35
CA ASP A 240 16.90 -10.43 7.83
C ASP A 240 16.95 -10.31 6.30
N ILE A 241 16.00 -10.93 5.59
CA ILE A 241 15.84 -10.74 4.13
C ILE A 241 15.44 -9.29 3.84
N VAL A 242 14.43 -8.76 4.55
CA VAL A 242 14.02 -7.36 4.41
C VAL A 242 15.19 -6.40 4.69
N ALA A 243 15.98 -6.66 5.73
CA ALA A 243 17.16 -5.87 6.06
C ALA A 243 18.23 -5.96 4.97
N SER A 244 18.45 -7.14 4.37
CA SER A 244 19.41 -7.33 3.28
C SER A 244 19.01 -6.57 2.02
N LEU A 245 17.71 -6.55 1.67
CA LEU A 245 17.18 -5.77 0.55
C LEU A 245 17.45 -4.28 0.73
N VAL A 246 17.20 -3.73 1.93
CA VAL A 246 17.44 -2.31 2.23
C VAL A 246 18.94 -2.01 2.43
N ALA A 247 19.74 -2.97 2.89
CA ALA A 247 21.17 -2.78 3.13
C ALA A 247 22.03 -2.85 1.85
N LYS A 248 21.53 -3.50 0.77
CA LYS A 248 22.13 -3.42 -0.57
C LYS A 248 22.31 -1.95 -0.99
N ASP A 249 21.39 -1.06 -0.63
CA ASP A 249 21.45 0.39 -0.88
C ASP A 249 22.68 1.04 -0.24
N VAL A 250 22.97 0.75 1.03
CA VAL A 250 24.09 1.39 1.76
C VAL A 250 25.45 0.98 1.19
N ARG A 251 25.59 -0.28 0.75
CA ARG A 251 26.85 -0.78 0.15
C ARG A 251 27.05 -0.26 -1.27
N ILE A 252 25.99 -0.18 -2.08
CA ILE A 252 26.04 0.37 -3.44
C ILE A 252 26.32 1.89 -3.39
N GLN A 253 25.69 2.63 -2.48
CA GLN A 253 25.94 4.06 -2.27
C GLN A 253 27.39 4.34 -1.84
N LYS A 254 27.96 3.57 -0.89
CA LYS A 254 29.38 3.70 -0.53
C LYS A 254 30.29 3.46 -1.75
N ASN A 255 30.00 2.47 -2.58
CA ASN A 255 30.79 2.20 -3.78
C ASN A 255 30.64 3.27 -4.87
N ARG A 256 29.47 3.91 -5.02
CA ARG A 256 29.25 5.04 -5.94
C ARG A 256 29.95 6.32 -5.45
N ALA A 257 29.86 6.64 -4.17
CA ALA A 257 30.59 7.77 -3.57
C ALA A 257 32.12 7.57 -3.65
N SER A 258 32.60 6.34 -3.53
CA SER A 258 34.03 5.99 -3.70
C SER A 258 34.51 6.05 -5.16
N LYS A 259 33.59 5.95 -6.13
CA LYS A 259 33.89 6.03 -7.57
C LYS A 259 33.72 7.44 -8.15
N ALA A 260 33.19 8.40 -7.39
CA ALA A 260 33.29 9.82 -7.69
C ALA A 260 34.72 10.32 -7.36
N VAL A 261 35.72 9.75 -8.06
CA VAL A 261 37.09 10.25 -8.05
C VAL A 261 37.18 11.40 -9.05
N ASP A 262 37.88 12.42 -8.60
CA ASP A 262 38.01 13.78 -9.08
C ASP A 262 38.29 13.93 -10.59
N ILE A 263 37.33 14.49 -11.33
CA ILE A 263 37.49 14.87 -12.76
C ILE A 263 38.41 16.11 -12.89
N ARG A 264 38.91 16.70 -11.80
CA ARG A 264 39.85 17.84 -11.85
C ARG A 264 41.32 17.44 -11.90
N GLN A 265 41.66 16.15 -12.03
CA GLN A 265 43.06 15.70 -12.13
C GLN A 265 43.49 15.15 -13.50
N ALA A 266 42.69 15.32 -14.56
CA ALA A 266 43.02 14.85 -15.93
C ALA A 266 43.27 15.98 -16.96
N VAL A 267 43.75 17.14 -16.51
CA VAL A 267 44.36 18.16 -17.40
C VAL A 267 45.74 18.49 -16.86
N LEU A 268 46.70 17.64 -17.19
CA LEU A 268 48.15 17.92 -17.23
C LEU A 268 48.82 16.68 -17.82
N ILE A 269 48.83 16.61 -19.15
CA ILE A 269 49.91 16.26 -20.08
C ILE A 269 49.36 16.50 -21.49
#